data_AF-A0A2W7ANQ7-F1
#
_entry.id   AF-A0A2W7ANQ7-F1
#
_cell.length_a   1.000
_cell.length_b   1.000
_cell.length_c   1.000
_cell.angle_alpha   90.00
_cell.angle_beta   90.00
_cell.angle_gamma   90.00
#
_symmetry.space_group_name_H-M   'P 1'
#
loop_
_entity.id
_entity.type
_entity.pdbx_description
1 polymer ?
#
loop_
_entity_poly.entity_id
_entity_poly.type
_entity_poly.pdbx_seq_one_letter_code
_entity_poly.pdbx_strand_id
1 'polypeptide(L)' 'MASYPWVLIHERQQQNIEDFPHLKPWLERTRERPAFVRAYQQAEPFAGQPTITEESRKILFGQTSKDINR' A
#
# COMPACT_ATOMS: atom_id res chain seq x y z
N MET A 1 10.91 5.73 -4.99
CA MET A 1 10.18 5.57 -3.71
C MET A 1 8.68 5.51 -3.99
N ALA A 2 7.97 4.53 -3.44
CA ALA A 2 6.51 4.45 -3.51
C ALA A 2 5.90 5.15 -2.29
N SER A 3 5.68 6.47 -2.38
CA SER A 3 5.16 7.29 -1.27
C SER A 3 3.66 7.57 -1.33
N TYR A 4 3.05 7.55 -2.52
CA TYR A 4 1.63 7.88 -2.71
C TYR A 4 0.67 7.15 -1.75
N PRO A 5 0.70 5.81 -1.60
CA PRO A 5 -0.28 5.12 -0.74
C PRO A 5 -0.15 5.51 0.74
N TRP A 6 1.04 5.93 1.18
CA TRP A 6 1.28 6.41 2.54
C TRP A 6 0.73 7.82 2.77
N VAL A 7 0.80 8.67 1.75
CA VAL A 7 0.19 10.01 1.80
C VAL A 7 -1.32 9.93 1.67
N LEU A 8 -1.85 9.00 0.88
CA LEU A 8 -3.29 8.80 0.70
C LEU A 8 -4.03 8.53 2.03
N ILE A 9 -3.38 7.84 2.97
CA ILE A 9 -3.97 7.49 4.27
C ILE A 9 -3.66 8.53 5.38
N HIS A 10 -3.34 9.77 5.01
CA HIS A 10 -2.97 10.84 5.97
C HIS A 10 -4.02 11.02 7.09
N GLU A 11 -5.31 10.86 6.79
CA GLU A 11 -6.39 10.94 7.80
C GLU A 11 -6.24 9.86 8.88
N ARG A 12 -5.88 8.63 8.49
CA ARG A 12 -5.63 7.52 9.42
C ARG A 12 -4.38 7.74 10.28
N GLN A 13 -3.48 8.59 9.80
CA GLN A 13 -2.27 9.00 10.52
C GLN A 13 -2.50 10.28 11.35
N GLN A 14 -3.75 10.75 11.45
CA GLN A 14 -4.12 11.97 12.17
C GLN A 14 -3.40 13.22 11.65
N GLN A 15 -3.11 13.26 10.34
CA GLN A 15 -2.48 14.41 9.69
C GLN A 15 -3.53 15.21 8.90
N ASN A 16 -3.56 16.52 9.14
CA ASN A 16 -4.34 17.44 8.32
C ASN A 16 -3.58 17.77 7.03
N ILE A 17 -4.10 17.37 5.88
CA ILE A 17 -3.43 17.57 4.59
C ILE A 17 -3.38 19.05 4.18
N GLU A 18 -4.27 19.89 4.72
CA GLU A 18 -4.29 21.33 4.45
C GLU A 18 -3.07 22.06 5.02
N ASP A 19 -2.41 21.49 6.04
CA ASP A 19 -1.19 22.07 6.63
C ASP A 19 0.01 22.01 5.66
N PHE A 20 -0.12 21.25 4.56
CA PHE A 20 0.94 20.99 3.59
C PHE A 20 0.56 21.49 2.18
N PRO A 21 0.75 22.79 1.87
CA PRO A 21 0.21 23.45 0.67
C PRO A 21 0.75 22.88 -0.65
N HIS A 22 1.89 22.18 -0.64
CA HIS A 22 2.42 21.50 -1.82
C HIS A 22 2.04 20.03 -1.92
N LEU A 23 1.68 19.41 -0.79
CA LEU A 23 1.38 17.99 -0.72
C LEU A 23 -0.03 17.69 -1.23
N LYS A 24 -1.02 18.50 -0.84
CA LYS A 24 -2.41 18.36 -1.33
C LYS A 24 -2.50 18.46 -2.87
N PRO A 25 -1.97 19.51 -3.54
CA PRO A 25 -2.01 19.57 -5.00
C PRO A 25 -1.21 18.44 -5.67
N TRP A 26 -0.12 17.98 -5.05
CA TRP A 26 0.63 16.84 -5.56
C TRP A 26 -0.19 15.54 -5.48
N LEU A 27 -0.91 15.29 -4.38
CA LEU A 27 -1.75 14.12 -4.18
C LEU A 27 -2.87 14.07 -5.22
N GLU A 28 -3.59 15.19 -5.39
CA GLU A 28 -4.67 15.34 -6.38
C GLU A 28 -4.15 15.19 -7.81
N ARG A 29 -3.10 15.92 -8.20
CA ARG A 29 -2.54 15.76 -9.56
C ARG A 29 -1.97 14.37 -9.83
N THR A 30 -1.57 13.63 -8.81
CA THR A 30 -1.06 12.27 -8.99
C THR A 30 -2.20 11.30 -9.22
N ARG A 31 -3.29 11.39 -8.44
CA ARG A 31 -4.44 10.49 -8.58
C ARG A 31 -5.18 10.64 -9.91
N GLU A 32 -5.14 11.83 -10.50
CA GLU A 32 -5.78 12.14 -11.79
C GLU A 32 -5.00 11.63 -13.01
N ARG A 33 -3.74 11.20 -12.85
CA ARG A 33 -2.93 10.75 -14.00
C ARG A 33 -3.56 9.50 -14.63
N PRO A 34 -3.75 9.46 -15.97
CA PRO A 34 -4.39 8.31 -16.62
C PRO A 34 -3.71 6.97 -16.32
N ALA A 35 -2.38 6.94 -16.22
CA ALA A 35 -1.65 5.72 -15.85
C ALA A 35 -1.90 5.29 -14.41
N PHE A 36 -2.09 6.24 -13.50
CA PHE A 36 -2.36 5.99 -12.08
C PHE A 36 -3.76 5.40 -11.89
N VAL A 37 -4.75 6.00 -12.55
CA VAL A 37 -6.13 5.50 -12.57
C VAL A 37 -6.18 4.07 -13.12
N ARG A 38 -5.52 3.80 -14.26
CA ARG A 38 -5.45 2.45 -14.83
C ARG A 38 -4.80 1.43 -13.89
N ALA A 39 -3.73 1.81 -13.19
CA ALA A 39 -3.08 0.92 -12.23
C ALA A 39 -4.02 0.52 -11.08
N TYR A 40 -4.79 1.47 -10.54
CA TYR A 40 -5.76 1.18 -9.48
C TYR A 40 -6.96 0.36 -9.98
N GLN A 41 -7.42 0.60 -11.23
CA GLN A 41 -8.44 -0.25 -11.86
C GLN A 41 -7.97 -1.70 -12.00
N GLN A 42 -6.71 -1.93 -12.38
CA GLN A 42 -6.14 -3.28 -12.45
C GLN A 42 -5.92 -3.92 -11.08
N ALA A 43 -5.75 -3.10 -10.03
CA ALA A 43 -5.57 -3.57 -8.67
C ALA A 43 -6.90 -3.95 -7.97
N GLU A 44 -8.05 -3.51 -8.50
CA GLU A 44 -9.38 -3.73 -7.91
C GLU A 44 -9.70 -5.20 -7.57
N PRO A 45 -9.41 -6.19 -8.45
CA PRO A 45 -9.64 -7.61 -8.15
C PRO A 45 -8.85 -8.15 -6.95
N PHE A 46 -7.81 -7.43 -6.51
CA PHE A 46 -6.93 -7.81 -5.41
C PHE A 46 -7.21 -7.05 -4.11
N ALA A 47 -8.02 -5.97 -4.16
CA ALA A 47 -8.19 -5.05 -3.03
C ALA A 47 -8.83 -5.68 -1.78
N GLY A 48 -9.64 -6.74 -1.96
CA GLY A 48 -10.32 -7.47 -0.87
C GLY A 48 -9.66 -8.79 -0.48
N GLN A 49 -8.53 -9.16 -1.09
CA GLN A 49 -7.89 -10.44 -0.81
C GLN A 49 -7.15 -10.39 0.54
N PRO A 50 -7.27 -11.43 1.39
CA PRO A 50 -6.50 -11.48 2.62
C PRO A 50 -5.01 -11.50 2.31
N THR A 51 -4.27 -10.53 2.84
CA THR A 51 -2.82 -10.38 2.64
C THR A 51 -2.04 -11.60 3.12
N ILE A 52 -2.58 -12.33 4.10
CA ILE A 52 -1.98 -13.53 4.67
C ILE A 52 -3.01 -14.67 4.65
N THR A 53 -2.76 -15.66 3.79
CA THR A 53 -3.47 -16.96 3.80
C THR A 53 -2.82 -17.88 4.82
N GLU A 54 -3.46 -19.01 5.15
CA GLU A 54 -2.85 -19.98 6.07
C GLU A 54 -1.54 -20.57 5.52
N GLU A 55 -1.54 -20.90 4.22
CA GLU A 55 -0.33 -21.36 3.52
C GLU A 55 0.78 -20.30 3.53
N SER A 56 0.45 -19.03 3.26
CA SER A 56 1.47 -17.96 3.29
C SER A 56 1.93 -17.66 4.71
N ARG A 57 1.06 -17.77 5.73
CA ARG A 57 1.42 -17.64 7.15
C ARG A 57 2.45 -18.68 7.56
N LYS A 58 2.25 -19.94 7.18
CA LYS A 58 3.18 -21.04 7.47
C LYS A 58 4.56 -20.80 6.86
N ILE A 59 4.62 -20.24 5.65
CA ILE A 59 5.89 -19.90 4.99
C ILE A 59 6.56 -18.69 5.66
N LEU A 60 5.81 -17.61 5.92
CA LEU A 60 6.34 -16.34 6.42
C LEU A 60 6.75 -16.38 7.90
N PHE A 61 6.05 -17.18 8.73
CA PHE A 61 6.22 -17.17 10.19
C PHE A 61 6.47 -18.57 10.80
N GLY A 62 6.33 -19.64 10.03
CA GLY A 62 6.52 -21.02 10.49
C GLY A 62 7.93 -21.57 10.30
N GLN A 63 8.88 -20.74 9.84
CA GLN A 63 10.28 -21.11 9.68
C GLN A 63 11.11 -20.59 10.85
N THR A 64 11.91 -21.47 11.43
CA THR A 64 12.88 -21.14 12.48
C THR A 64 14.30 -21.42 11.99
N SER A 65 15.32 -20.95 12.73
CA SER A 65 16.72 -21.23 12.40
C SER A 65 17.08 -22.72 12.38
N LYS A 66 16.22 -23.58 12.94
CA LYS A 66 16.37 -25.04 12.94
C LYS A 66 15.87 -25.70 11.64
N ASP A 67 15.02 -25.01 10.88
CA ASP A 67 14.42 -25.54 9.64
C ASP A 67 15.29 -25.27 8.41
N ILE A 68 16.36 -24.49 8.57
CA ILE A 68 17.33 -24.17 7.52
C ILE A 68 18.37 -25.29 7.47
N ASN A 69 18.14 -26.32 6.63
CA ASN A 69 19.20 -27.29 6.31
C ASN A 69 20.28 -26.60 5.48
N ARG A 70 21.54 -26.76 5.92
CA ARG A 70 22.73 -26.22 5.26
C ARG A 70 23.19 -27.11 4.11
#